data_AF-A0A1G6QGB0-F1
#
_entry.id   AF-A0A1G6QGB0-F1
#
_cell.length_a   1.000
_cell.length_b   1.000
_cell.length_c   1.000
_cell.angle_alpha   90.00
_cell.angle_beta   90.00
_cell.angle_gamma   90.00
#
_symmetry.space_group_name_H-M   'P 1'
#
loop_
_entity.id
_entity.type
_entity.pdbx_description
1 polymer ?
#
loop_
_entity_poly.entity_id
_entity_poly.type
_entity_poly.pdbx_seq_one_letter_code
_entity_poly.pdbx_strand_id
1 'polypeptide(L)'
;MHTDGFAAWTRRFEEERERRNAQGDPDWEQGATLPPEVWAGIQRFQVGEDGDGTNLIGKADEAGDDDYARAVRLFVAEEQNHARLLARLLAAGHLPTLPGHWSDTAFVRLRRLMGLRTELLVLMIAEVVALRYYRALRDGTDDPLTTEVAGRILSDEQRHVPFHCERLHASLAELPRATRRSVMALWRLLLLAVSLAVAADHGPGLRRLGVGRRRFVTDIAASSGSIVSTILAFRPD
;
A
#
# COMPACT_ATOMS: atom_id res chain seq x y z
N MET A 1 -5.80 -4.10 -30.84
CA MET A 1 -6.58 -4.67 -29.73
C MET A 1 -6.82 -3.52 -28.78
N HIS A 2 -8.06 -3.03 -28.64
CA HIS A 2 -8.35 -1.93 -27.72
C HIS A 2 -7.95 -2.36 -26.31
N THR A 3 -7.03 -1.62 -25.69
CA THR A 3 -6.69 -1.77 -24.28
C THR A 3 -7.91 -1.33 -23.48
N ASP A 4 -8.54 -2.26 -22.77
CA ASP A 4 -9.71 -2.02 -21.90
C ASP A 4 -9.42 -1.05 -20.73
N GLY A 5 -8.27 -0.37 -20.70
CA GLY A 5 -7.89 0.68 -19.74
C GLY A 5 -8.27 0.35 -18.30
N PHE A 6 -8.93 1.29 -17.63
CA PHE A 6 -9.40 1.11 -16.26
C PHE A 6 -10.58 0.14 -16.14
N ALA A 7 -11.34 -0.15 -17.20
CA ALA A 7 -12.40 -1.15 -17.15
C ALA A 7 -11.83 -2.56 -16.85
N ALA A 8 -10.63 -2.87 -17.36
CA ALA A 8 -9.94 -4.11 -17.00
C ALA A 8 -9.52 -4.12 -15.52
N TRP A 9 -9.08 -2.99 -14.98
CA TRP A 9 -8.78 -2.86 -13.55
C TRP A 9 -10.02 -3.03 -12.69
N THR A 10 -11.13 -2.40 -13.06
CA THR A 10 -12.42 -2.58 -12.39
C THR A 10 -12.80 -4.05 -12.30
N ARG A 11 -12.74 -4.80 -13.42
CA ARG A 11 -13.05 -6.23 -13.42
C ARG A 11 -12.12 -7.03 -12.52
N ARG A 12 -10.81 -6.78 -12.55
CA ARG A 12 -9.84 -7.47 -11.67
C ARG A 12 -10.15 -7.25 -10.19
N PHE A 13 -10.48 -6.03 -9.80
CA PHE A 13 -10.88 -5.73 -8.42
C PHE A 13 -12.22 -6.39 -8.04
N GLU A 14 -13.16 -6.51 -8.97
CA GLU A 14 -14.43 -7.21 -8.74
C GLU A 14 -14.24 -8.72 -8.57
N GLU A 15 -13.44 -9.33 -9.45
CA GLU A 15 -13.05 -10.74 -9.37
C GLU A 15 -12.34 -11.04 -8.04
N GLU A 16 -11.43 -10.16 -7.60
CA GLU A 16 -10.74 -10.32 -6.33
C GLU A 16 -11.69 -10.18 -5.13
N ARG A 17 -12.63 -9.24 -5.17
CA ARG A 17 -13.68 -9.10 -4.16
C ARG A 17 -14.55 -10.37 -4.08
N GLU A 18 -14.95 -10.93 -5.21
CA GLU A 18 -15.72 -12.18 -5.27
C GLU A 18 -14.91 -13.36 -4.72
N ARG A 19 -13.64 -13.48 -5.12
CA ARG A 19 -12.71 -14.49 -4.61
C ARG A 19 -12.57 -14.40 -3.09
N ARG A 20 -12.39 -13.19 -2.54
CA ARG A 20 -12.30 -12.93 -1.10
C ARG A 20 -13.57 -13.33 -0.37
N ASN A 21 -14.73 -12.98 -0.92
CA ASN A 21 -16.03 -13.36 -0.34
C ASN A 21 -16.22 -14.88 -0.32
N ALA A 22 -15.80 -15.59 -1.37
CA ALA A 22 -15.87 -17.05 -1.44
C ALA A 22 -14.86 -17.73 -0.49
N GLN A 23 -13.66 -17.15 -0.34
CA GLN A 23 -12.63 -17.66 0.58
C GLN A 23 -13.01 -17.48 2.06
N GLY A 24 -13.75 -16.42 2.38
CA GLY A 24 -14.08 -16.06 3.77
C GLY A 24 -12.89 -15.51 4.55
N ASP A 25 -13.10 -15.25 5.84
CA ASP A 25 -12.06 -14.74 6.72
C ASP A 25 -11.06 -15.82 7.17
N PRO A 26 -9.84 -15.43 7.57
CA PRO A 26 -8.95 -16.30 8.33
C PRO A 26 -9.63 -16.86 9.58
N ASP A 27 -9.16 -18.02 10.03
CA ASP A 27 -9.61 -18.64 11.27
C ASP A 27 -9.00 -17.93 12.48
N TRP A 28 -9.73 -16.96 13.01
CA TRP A 28 -9.31 -16.14 14.14
C TRP A 28 -9.21 -16.91 15.46
N GLU A 29 -9.82 -18.10 15.56
CA GLU A 29 -9.80 -18.92 16.79
C GLU A 29 -8.41 -19.49 17.09
N GLN A 30 -7.54 -19.56 16.08
CA GLN A 30 -6.14 -19.99 16.24
C GLN A 30 -5.35 -19.08 17.19
N GLY A 31 -5.77 -17.83 17.34
CA GLY A 31 -4.99 -16.81 18.03
C GLY A 31 -3.69 -16.47 17.29
N ALA A 32 -2.93 -15.52 17.83
CA ALA A 32 -1.61 -15.20 17.31
C ALA A 32 -0.63 -14.89 18.45
N THR A 33 0.61 -15.38 18.34
CA THR A 33 1.67 -15.08 19.31
C THR A 33 2.90 -14.55 18.60
N LEU A 34 3.15 -13.25 18.72
CA LEU A 34 4.30 -12.57 18.13
C LEU A 34 5.14 -11.85 19.20
N PRO A 35 6.42 -11.58 18.91
CA PRO A 35 7.23 -10.70 19.74
C PRO A 35 6.60 -9.30 19.87
N PRO A 36 6.69 -8.63 21.04
CA PRO A 36 6.11 -7.30 21.25
C PRO A 36 6.53 -6.26 20.20
N GLU A 37 7.76 -6.35 19.69
CA GLU A 37 8.28 -5.42 18.69
C GLU A 37 7.63 -5.60 17.31
N VAL A 38 7.13 -6.81 17.00
CA VAL A 38 6.38 -7.08 15.77
C VAL A 38 4.96 -6.54 15.92
N TRP A 39 4.34 -6.77 17.08
CA TRP A 39 3.03 -6.22 17.40
C TRP A 39 2.97 -4.70 17.31
N ALA A 40 3.97 -4.01 17.85
CA ALA A 40 4.08 -2.56 17.74
C ALA A 40 4.11 -2.08 16.27
N GLY A 41 4.71 -2.88 15.37
CA GLY A 41 4.68 -2.59 13.94
C GLY A 41 3.29 -2.78 13.33
N ILE A 42 2.64 -3.91 13.62
CA ILE A 42 1.29 -4.21 13.12
C ILE A 42 0.29 -3.12 13.55
N GLN A 43 0.38 -2.66 14.79
CA GLN A 43 -0.42 -1.56 15.30
C GLN A 43 -0.27 -0.28 14.50
N ARG A 44 0.95 0.08 14.07
CA ARG A 44 1.17 1.30 13.28
C ARG A 44 0.70 1.15 11.84
N PHE A 45 0.96 0.01 11.21
CA PHE A 45 0.45 -0.27 9.87
C PHE A 45 -1.08 -0.28 9.85
N GLN A 46 -1.74 -0.84 10.88
CA GLN A 46 -3.20 -0.82 10.98
C GLN A 46 -3.78 0.60 10.94
N VAL A 47 -3.17 1.56 11.64
CA VAL A 47 -3.62 2.96 11.59
C VAL A 47 -3.36 3.59 10.22
N GLY A 48 -2.25 3.23 9.57
CA GLY A 48 -1.94 3.65 8.20
C GLY A 48 -3.01 3.25 7.19
N GLU A 49 -3.54 2.03 7.32
CA GLU A 49 -4.58 1.49 6.42
C GLU A 49 -6.00 2.00 6.73
N ASP A 50 -6.26 2.57 7.92
CA ASP A 50 -7.61 2.97 8.37
C ASP A 50 -8.12 4.29 7.73
N GLY A 51 -7.70 4.56 6.50
CA GLY A 51 -8.10 5.73 5.73
C GLY A 51 -9.48 5.57 5.10
N ASP A 52 -10.35 6.57 5.28
CA ASP A 52 -11.71 6.60 4.70
C ASP A 52 -11.76 6.64 3.17
N GLY A 53 -10.68 7.05 2.50
CA GLY A 53 -10.57 7.14 1.04
C GLY A 53 -11.40 8.27 0.39
N THR A 54 -12.19 9.03 1.16
CA THR A 54 -13.14 10.05 0.67
C THR A 54 -12.50 11.06 -0.29
N ASN A 55 -11.29 11.57 0.05
CA ASN A 55 -10.60 12.56 -0.79
C ASN A 55 -10.16 11.96 -2.14
N LEU A 56 -9.57 10.76 -2.10
CA LEU A 56 -9.13 10.05 -3.30
C LEU A 56 -10.32 9.75 -4.23
N ILE A 57 -11.45 9.31 -3.68
CA ILE A 57 -12.69 9.06 -4.43
C ILE A 57 -13.18 10.37 -5.08
N GLY A 58 -13.29 11.46 -4.33
CA GLY A 58 -13.74 12.75 -4.88
C GLY A 58 -12.87 13.23 -6.03
N LYS A 59 -11.54 13.16 -5.88
CA LYS A 59 -10.59 13.52 -6.95
C LYS A 59 -10.61 12.55 -8.13
N ALA A 60 -10.98 11.29 -7.92
CA ALA A 60 -11.16 10.32 -8.99
C ALA A 60 -12.42 10.62 -9.80
N ASP A 61 -13.51 11.01 -9.14
CA ASP A 61 -14.74 11.45 -9.80
C ASP A 61 -14.52 12.73 -10.62
N GLU A 62 -13.82 13.71 -10.04
CA GLU A 62 -13.44 14.96 -10.74
C GLU A 62 -12.55 14.73 -11.97
N ALA A 63 -11.86 13.59 -12.03
CA ALA A 63 -11.02 13.25 -13.17
C ALA A 63 -11.79 12.80 -14.41
N GLY A 64 -13.09 12.52 -14.29
CA GLY A 64 -14.00 12.27 -15.42
C GLY A 64 -13.83 10.92 -16.14
N ASP A 65 -13.24 9.92 -15.48
CA ASP A 65 -13.12 8.55 -15.98
C ASP A 65 -13.90 7.61 -15.04
N ASP A 66 -15.09 7.19 -15.49
CA ASP A 66 -16.04 6.41 -14.68
C ASP A 66 -15.48 5.04 -14.28
N ASP A 67 -14.73 4.39 -15.17
CA ASP A 67 -14.09 3.09 -14.88
C ASP A 67 -12.98 3.26 -13.84
N TYR A 68 -12.15 4.30 -13.97
CA TYR A 68 -11.15 4.64 -12.96
C TYR A 68 -11.80 4.95 -11.61
N ALA A 69 -12.84 5.76 -11.60
CA ALA A 69 -13.54 6.13 -10.38
C ALA A 69 -14.18 4.91 -9.70
N ARG A 70 -14.71 3.95 -10.47
CA ARG A 70 -15.20 2.68 -9.94
C ARG A 70 -14.06 1.81 -9.40
N ALA A 71 -12.94 1.70 -10.12
CA ALA A 71 -11.75 0.98 -9.65
C ALA A 71 -11.20 1.56 -8.35
N VAL A 72 -11.15 2.89 -8.21
CA VAL A 72 -10.71 3.57 -6.97
C VAL A 72 -11.62 3.23 -5.79
N ARG A 73 -12.94 3.18 -5.97
CA ARG A 73 -13.86 2.79 -4.89
C ARG A 73 -13.64 1.34 -4.45
N LEU A 74 -13.38 0.45 -5.39
CA LEU A 74 -13.06 -0.95 -5.08
C LEU A 74 -11.72 -1.06 -4.35
N PHE A 75 -10.68 -0.38 -4.83
CA PHE A 75 -9.38 -0.25 -4.16
C PHE A 75 -9.54 0.24 -2.72
N VAL A 76 -10.27 1.34 -2.48
CA VAL A 76 -10.52 1.87 -1.12
C VAL A 76 -11.23 0.82 -0.24
N ALA A 77 -12.12 0.01 -0.79
CA ALA A 77 -12.74 -1.07 -0.03
C ALA A 77 -11.76 -2.21 0.31
N GLU A 78 -10.73 -2.44 -0.51
CA GLU A 78 -9.64 -3.39 -0.20
C GLU A 78 -8.76 -2.86 0.93
N GLU A 79 -8.36 -1.59 0.87
CA GLU A 79 -7.58 -0.91 1.93
C GLU A 79 -8.31 -0.95 3.28
N GLN A 80 -9.61 -0.64 3.28
CA GLN A 80 -10.45 -0.76 4.49
C GLN A 80 -10.51 -2.20 5.01
N ASN A 81 -10.49 -3.18 4.11
CA ASN A 81 -10.41 -4.57 4.48
C ASN A 81 -9.04 -4.93 5.07
N HIS A 82 -7.93 -4.34 4.63
CA HIS A 82 -6.60 -4.51 5.26
C HIS A 82 -6.61 -4.01 6.70
N ALA A 83 -7.11 -2.79 6.92
CA ALA A 83 -7.29 -2.24 8.26
C ALA A 83 -8.10 -3.18 9.17
N ARG A 84 -9.20 -3.73 8.65
CA ARG A 84 -10.04 -4.71 9.35
C ARG A 84 -9.29 -6.00 9.68
N LEU A 85 -8.52 -6.56 8.73
CA LEU A 85 -7.75 -7.78 8.94
C LEU A 85 -6.67 -7.57 10.01
N LEU A 86 -5.97 -6.45 9.99
CA LEU A 86 -4.95 -6.12 10.99
C LEU A 86 -5.57 -5.88 12.37
N ALA A 87 -6.72 -5.21 12.45
CA ALA A 87 -7.44 -5.03 13.71
C ALA A 87 -7.88 -6.37 14.31
N ARG A 88 -8.32 -7.33 13.49
CA ARG A 88 -8.66 -8.68 13.95
C ARG A 88 -7.43 -9.50 14.35
N LEU A 89 -6.32 -9.35 13.63
CA LEU A 89 -5.05 -9.98 14.00
C LEU A 89 -4.56 -9.47 15.37
N LEU A 90 -4.66 -8.16 15.62
CA LEU A 90 -4.35 -7.57 16.94
C LEU A 90 -5.27 -8.13 18.02
N ALA A 91 -6.58 -8.23 17.76
CA ALA A 91 -7.53 -8.82 18.69
C ALA A 91 -7.20 -10.31 19.01
N ALA A 92 -6.79 -11.09 18.00
CA ALA A 92 -6.34 -12.48 18.18
C ALA A 92 -5.05 -12.58 19.02
N GLY A 93 -4.22 -11.54 18.99
CA GLY A 93 -3.06 -11.37 19.88
C GLY A 93 -3.39 -10.70 21.22
N HIS A 94 -4.66 -10.43 21.52
CA HIS A 94 -5.13 -9.70 22.71
C HIS A 94 -4.55 -8.29 22.87
N LEU A 95 -4.27 -7.62 21.74
CA LEU A 95 -3.77 -6.25 21.71
C LEU A 95 -4.82 -5.30 21.11
N PRO A 96 -4.89 -4.05 21.61
CA PRO A 96 -5.75 -3.04 21.03
C PRO A 96 -5.14 -2.45 19.75
N THR A 97 -5.99 -1.85 18.92
CA THR A 97 -5.55 -0.89 17.90
C THR A 97 -5.02 0.39 18.56
N LEU A 98 -4.23 1.17 17.83
CA LEU A 98 -3.83 2.50 18.31
C LEU A 98 -4.92 3.52 17.95
N PRO A 99 -5.19 4.52 18.81
CA PRO A 99 -6.19 5.55 18.55
C PRO A 99 -5.76 6.56 17.46
N GLY A 100 -4.60 6.35 16.83
CA GLY A 100 -3.98 7.25 15.86
C GLY A 100 -2.50 7.54 16.19
N HIS A 101 -1.65 7.71 15.18
CA HIS A 101 -0.29 8.23 15.34
C HIS A 101 -0.13 9.58 14.62
N TRP A 102 0.73 10.44 15.16
CA TRP A 102 0.93 11.80 14.63
C TRP A 102 1.55 11.80 13.22
N SER A 103 2.37 10.77 12.90
CA SER A 103 2.89 10.55 11.54
C SER A 103 1.76 10.32 10.55
N ASP A 104 0.69 9.67 10.98
CA ASP A 104 -0.45 9.31 10.13
C ASP A 104 -1.29 10.55 9.87
N THR A 105 -1.43 11.41 10.88
CA THR A 105 -2.04 12.74 10.68
C THR A 105 -1.22 13.59 9.69
N ALA A 106 0.11 13.54 9.75
CA ALA A 106 0.98 14.25 8.81
C ALA A 106 0.90 13.64 7.39
N PHE A 107 0.87 12.32 7.28
CA PHE A 107 0.76 11.59 6.01
C PHE A 107 -0.61 11.81 5.37
N VAL A 108 -1.69 11.74 6.14
CA VAL A 108 -3.06 12.07 5.71
C VAL A 108 -3.14 13.51 5.25
N ARG A 109 -2.55 14.46 5.98
CA ARG A 109 -2.49 15.86 5.54
C ARG A 109 -1.72 15.99 4.23
N LEU A 110 -0.53 15.40 4.13
CA LEU A 110 0.29 15.44 2.90
C LEU A 110 -0.44 14.81 1.70
N ARG A 111 -1.12 13.69 1.92
CA ARG A 111 -1.94 12.98 0.91
C ARG A 111 -3.10 13.83 0.42
N ARG A 112 -3.74 14.58 1.33
CA ARG A 112 -4.90 15.43 1.03
C ARG A 112 -4.52 16.75 0.34
N LEU A 113 -3.23 17.14 0.31
CA LEU A 113 -2.76 18.35 -0.36
C LEU A 113 -2.69 18.17 -1.89
N MET A 114 -3.21 19.16 -2.63
CA MET A 114 -3.18 19.26 -4.10
C MET A 114 -3.94 18.12 -4.85
N GLY A 115 -4.10 18.28 -6.17
CA GLY A 115 -4.93 17.39 -7.00
C GLY A 115 -4.47 15.92 -7.07
N LEU A 116 -5.25 15.10 -7.79
CA LEU A 116 -5.14 13.63 -7.84
C LEU A 116 -3.70 13.10 -8.03
N ARG A 117 -2.91 13.72 -8.90
CA ARG A 117 -1.52 13.30 -9.19
C ARG A 117 -0.64 13.28 -7.93
N THR A 118 -0.71 14.32 -7.10
CA THR A 118 0.11 14.43 -5.89
C THR A 118 -0.33 13.40 -4.86
N GLU A 119 -1.65 13.23 -4.70
CA GLU A 119 -2.21 12.23 -3.81
C GLU A 119 -1.77 10.81 -4.19
N LEU A 120 -1.81 10.46 -5.49
CA LEU A 120 -1.34 9.16 -5.99
C LEU A 120 0.18 8.98 -5.83
N LEU A 121 0.99 10.03 -6.00
CA LEU A 121 2.43 9.94 -5.76
C LEU A 121 2.74 9.67 -4.28
N VAL A 122 2.01 10.29 -3.36
CA VAL A 122 2.17 10.06 -1.92
C VAL A 122 1.66 8.67 -1.53
N LEU A 123 0.48 8.28 -2.04
CA LEU A 123 -0.10 6.96 -1.82
C LEU A 123 0.84 5.85 -2.32
N MET A 124 1.42 5.98 -3.51
CA MET A 124 2.41 5.03 -4.03
C MET A 124 3.63 4.84 -3.11
N ILE A 125 4.01 5.83 -2.29
CA ILE A 125 5.06 5.63 -1.29
C ILE A 125 4.61 4.63 -0.21
N ALA A 126 3.36 4.74 0.25
CA ALA A 126 2.79 3.81 1.23
C ALA A 126 2.74 2.39 0.65
N GLU A 127 2.16 2.20 -0.54
CA GLU A 127 2.06 0.90 -1.24
C GLU A 127 3.42 0.18 -1.34
N VAL A 128 4.48 0.91 -1.74
CA VAL A 128 5.81 0.32 -1.89
C VAL A 128 6.43 -0.07 -0.55
N VAL A 129 6.18 0.71 0.51
CA VAL A 129 6.63 0.40 1.87
C VAL A 129 5.84 -0.78 2.43
N ALA A 130 4.52 -0.78 2.29
CA ALA A 130 3.59 -1.83 2.70
C ALA A 130 3.96 -3.17 2.05
N LEU A 131 4.16 -3.20 0.73
CA LEU A 131 4.60 -4.38 0.00
C LEU A 131 5.90 -5.00 0.54
N ARG A 132 6.82 -4.19 1.09
CA ARG A 132 8.04 -4.69 1.72
C ARG A 132 7.82 -5.12 3.16
N TYR A 133 6.99 -4.38 3.90
CA TYR A 133 6.65 -4.71 5.27
C TYR A 133 5.86 -6.02 5.36
N TYR A 134 4.78 -6.17 4.59
CA TYR A 134 3.96 -7.39 4.60
C TYR A 134 4.70 -8.61 4.07
N ARG A 135 5.65 -8.43 3.14
CA ARG A 135 6.59 -9.52 2.77
C ARG A 135 7.46 -9.92 3.94
N ALA A 136 8.05 -8.96 4.67
CA ALA A 136 8.84 -9.26 5.85
C ALA A 136 7.99 -9.95 6.95
N LEU A 137 6.75 -9.51 7.13
CA LEU A 137 5.83 -10.08 8.12
C LEU A 137 5.44 -11.51 7.76
N ARG A 138 5.03 -11.76 6.50
CA ARG A 138 4.67 -13.09 6.00
C ARG A 138 5.83 -14.08 6.05
N ASP A 139 7.02 -13.66 5.64
CA ASP A 139 8.17 -14.56 5.47
C ASP A 139 9.00 -14.72 6.76
N GLY A 140 8.81 -13.82 7.73
CA GLY A 140 9.67 -13.69 8.91
C GLY A 140 9.06 -14.19 10.22
N THR A 141 7.84 -14.73 10.20
CA THR A 141 7.17 -15.32 11.37
C THR A 141 6.80 -16.77 11.11
N ASP A 142 6.78 -17.57 12.17
CA ASP A 142 6.26 -18.95 12.14
C ASP A 142 4.78 -19.02 12.58
N ASP A 143 4.18 -17.88 12.93
CA ASP A 143 2.77 -17.79 13.33
C ASP A 143 1.85 -17.92 12.09
N PRO A 144 1.00 -18.96 12.01
CA PRO A 144 0.25 -19.26 10.79
C PRO A 144 -0.82 -18.22 10.47
N LEU A 145 -1.53 -17.71 11.48
CA LEU A 145 -2.56 -16.69 11.30
C LEU A 145 -1.95 -15.38 10.77
N THR A 146 -0.82 -14.95 11.36
CA THR A 146 -0.09 -13.77 10.90
C THR A 146 0.42 -13.94 9.48
N THR A 147 0.96 -15.12 9.15
CA THR A 147 1.44 -15.45 7.80
C THR A 147 0.31 -15.36 6.78
N GLU A 148 -0.85 -15.90 7.10
CA GLU A 148 -2.03 -15.85 6.23
C GLU A 148 -2.51 -14.41 6.03
N VAL A 149 -2.69 -13.65 7.11
CA VAL A 149 -3.15 -12.25 7.05
C VAL A 149 -2.19 -11.40 6.22
N ALA A 150 -0.89 -11.46 6.53
CA ALA A 150 0.14 -10.73 5.79
C ALA A 150 0.20 -11.17 4.32
N GLY A 151 0.00 -12.46 4.03
CA GLY A 151 -0.04 -12.99 2.67
C GLY A 151 -1.22 -12.48 1.84
N ARG A 152 -2.41 -12.38 2.46
CA ARG A 152 -3.61 -11.82 1.81
C ARG A 152 -3.40 -10.35 1.46
N ILE A 153 -2.97 -9.53 2.43
CA ILE A 153 -2.69 -8.11 2.22
C ILE A 153 -1.60 -7.91 1.16
N LEU A 154 -0.47 -8.63 1.28
CA LEU A 154 0.63 -8.56 0.32
C LEU A 154 0.19 -8.90 -1.12
N SER A 155 -0.80 -9.77 -1.32
CA SER A 155 -1.32 -10.07 -2.65
C SER A 155 -2.10 -8.90 -3.25
N ASP A 156 -2.84 -8.15 -2.43
CA ASP A 156 -3.59 -6.96 -2.85
C ASP A 156 -2.60 -5.83 -3.24
N GLU A 157 -1.62 -5.56 -2.37
CA GLU A 157 -0.55 -4.57 -2.59
C GLU A 157 0.21 -4.77 -3.91
N GLN A 158 0.44 -6.04 -4.30
CA GLN A 158 1.08 -6.37 -5.57
C GLN A 158 0.26 -5.96 -6.79
N ARG A 159 -1.07 -5.85 -6.67
CA ARG A 159 -1.98 -5.36 -7.71
C ARG A 159 -2.13 -3.84 -7.69
N HIS A 160 -2.07 -3.23 -6.52
CA HIS A 160 -2.24 -1.78 -6.36
C HIS A 160 -1.12 -0.98 -7.05
N VAL A 161 0.13 -1.44 -6.92
CA VAL A 161 1.29 -0.79 -7.56
C VAL A 161 1.13 -0.63 -9.08
N PRO A 162 0.86 -1.69 -9.88
CA PRO A 162 0.64 -1.54 -11.32
C PRO A 162 -0.59 -0.68 -11.66
N PHE A 163 -1.69 -0.79 -10.91
CA PHE A 163 -2.88 0.06 -11.07
C PHE A 163 -2.54 1.56 -10.98
N HIS A 164 -1.82 1.94 -9.93
CA HIS A 164 -1.38 3.33 -9.76
C HIS A 164 -0.29 3.74 -10.75
N CYS A 165 0.59 2.82 -11.18
CA CYS A 165 1.56 3.10 -12.24
C CYS A 165 0.87 3.52 -13.55
N GLU A 166 -0.20 2.84 -13.95
CA GLU A 166 -0.96 3.16 -15.16
C GLU A 166 -1.62 4.55 -15.06
N ARG A 167 -2.26 4.85 -13.92
CA ARG A 167 -2.86 6.18 -13.70
C ARG A 167 -1.82 7.30 -13.65
N LEU A 168 -0.70 7.07 -12.95
CA LEU A 168 0.39 8.04 -12.87
C LEU A 168 1.06 8.24 -14.23
N HIS A 169 1.15 7.20 -15.08
CA HIS A 169 1.64 7.34 -16.44
C HIS A 169 0.77 8.32 -17.24
N ALA A 170 -0.54 8.07 -17.29
CA ALA A 170 -1.49 8.95 -17.98
C ALA A 170 -1.41 10.39 -17.46
N SER A 171 -1.38 10.56 -16.14
CA SER A 171 -1.30 11.88 -15.51
C SER A 171 0.03 12.60 -15.78
N LEU A 172 1.17 11.90 -15.73
CA LEU A 172 2.47 12.52 -16.00
C LEU A 172 2.70 12.76 -17.49
N ALA A 173 1.97 12.07 -18.37
CA ALA A 173 2.02 12.28 -19.81
C ALA A 173 1.58 13.69 -20.24
N GLU A 174 0.86 14.42 -19.39
CA GLU A 174 0.47 15.82 -19.59
C GLU A 174 1.64 16.81 -19.38
N LEU A 175 2.68 16.40 -18.62
CA LEU A 175 3.79 17.28 -18.27
C LEU A 175 4.91 17.26 -19.32
N PRO A 176 5.72 18.32 -19.44
CA PRO A 176 6.96 18.28 -20.23
C PRO A 176 7.92 17.20 -19.72
N ARG A 177 8.70 16.57 -20.63
CA ARG A 177 9.60 15.46 -20.29
C ARG A 177 10.60 15.79 -19.17
N ALA A 178 11.13 17.01 -19.14
CA ALA A 178 12.05 17.46 -18.10
C ALA A 178 11.36 17.48 -16.73
N THR A 179 10.15 18.03 -16.65
CA THR A 179 9.33 18.08 -15.43
C THR A 179 9.02 16.68 -14.92
N ARG A 180 8.67 15.73 -15.79
CA ARG A 180 8.42 14.32 -15.38
C ARG A 180 9.62 13.72 -14.66
N ARG A 181 10.83 13.91 -15.21
CA ARG A 181 12.06 13.39 -14.60
C ARG A 181 12.33 14.02 -13.23
N SER A 182 12.14 15.33 -13.12
CA SER A 182 12.31 16.04 -11.84
C SER A 182 11.29 15.59 -10.79
N VAL A 183 10.02 15.42 -11.17
CA VAL A 183 8.97 14.90 -10.29
C VAL A 183 9.31 13.49 -9.81
N MET A 184 9.71 12.59 -10.71
CA MET A 184 10.09 11.23 -10.33
C MET A 184 11.37 11.18 -9.49
N ALA A 185 12.34 12.07 -9.73
CA ALA A 185 13.53 12.19 -8.89
C ALA A 185 13.17 12.64 -7.47
N LEU A 186 12.32 13.67 -7.34
CA LEU A 186 11.81 14.12 -6.04
C LEU A 186 11.02 13.02 -5.33
N TRP A 187 10.16 12.30 -6.05
CA TRP A 187 9.41 11.18 -5.52
C TRP A 187 10.33 10.08 -4.95
N ARG A 188 11.41 9.72 -5.66
CA ARG A 188 12.40 8.74 -5.17
C ARG A 188 13.12 9.22 -3.90
N LEU A 189 13.44 10.52 -3.81
CA LEU A 189 14.03 11.11 -2.61
C LEU A 189 13.07 11.04 -1.41
N LEU A 190 11.79 11.35 -1.64
CA LEU A 190 10.75 11.23 -0.61
C LEU A 190 10.54 9.78 -0.17
N LEU A 191 10.45 8.84 -1.13
CA LEU A 191 10.38 7.41 -0.84
C LEU A 191 11.56 6.96 0.03
N LEU A 192 12.78 7.37 -0.30
CA LEU A 192 13.97 7.04 0.50
C LEU A 192 13.88 7.62 1.92
N ALA A 193 13.47 8.89 2.05
CA ALA A 193 13.32 9.53 3.36
C ALA A 193 12.27 8.82 4.23
N VAL A 194 11.10 8.50 3.67
CA VAL A 194 10.05 7.75 4.37
C VAL A 194 10.53 6.35 4.73
N SER A 195 11.20 5.65 3.81
CA SER A 195 11.74 4.31 4.07
C SER A 195 12.75 4.31 5.22
N LEU A 196 13.60 5.33 5.31
CA LEU A 196 14.55 5.50 6.41
C LEU A 196 13.82 5.73 7.74
N ALA A 197 12.79 6.57 7.76
CA ALA A 197 11.98 6.82 8.95
C ALA A 197 11.28 5.54 9.42
N VAL A 198 10.64 4.80 8.51
CA VAL A 198 9.98 3.53 8.80
C VAL A 198 10.98 2.50 9.30
N ALA A 199 12.15 2.37 8.67
CA ALA A 199 13.19 1.43 9.09
C ALA A 199 13.77 1.77 10.47
N ALA A 200 13.87 3.06 10.82
CA ALA A 200 14.31 3.48 12.15
C ALA A 200 13.26 3.10 13.21
N ASP A 201 11.99 3.37 12.93
CA ASP A 201 10.86 3.20 13.85
C ASP A 201 10.42 1.72 14.02
N HIS A 202 10.51 0.92 12.96
CA HIS A 202 10.09 -0.50 12.93
C HIS A 202 11.28 -1.45 13.03
N GLY A 203 12.50 -0.92 13.15
CA GLY A 203 13.72 -1.70 13.07
C GLY A 203 13.84 -2.88 14.05
N PRO A 204 13.42 -2.76 15.32
CA PRO A 204 13.42 -3.90 16.24
C PRO A 204 12.49 -5.03 15.78
N GLY A 205 11.28 -4.71 15.32
CA GLY A 205 10.32 -5.67 14.77
C GLY A 205 10.81 -6.30 13.47
N LEU A 206 11.31 -5.49 12.53
CA LEU A 206 11.91 -6.00 11.28
C LEU A 206 13.06 -6.98 11.55
N ARG A 207 13.89 -6.72 12.57
CA ARG A 207 14.98 -7.63 12.95
C ARG A 207 14.44 -8.96 13.48
N ARG A 208 13.33 -8.98 14.23
CA ARG A 208 12.66 -10.22 14.66
C ARG A 208 12.17 -11.03 13.45
N LEU A 209 11.73 -10.34 12.40
CA LEU A 209 11.32 -10.91 11.12
C LEU A 209 12.49 -11.25 10.18
N GLY A 210 13.74 -11.23 10.67
CA GLY A 210 14.92 -11.57 9.87
C GLY A 210 15.35 -10.50 8.85
N VAL A 211 14.77 -9.29 8.88
CA VAL A 211 15.07 -8.20 7.96
C VAL A 211 15.83 -7.08 8.67
N GLY A 212 17.07 -6.83 8.24
CA GLY A 212 17.84 -5.68 8.71
C GLY A 212 17.34 -4.36 8.14
N ARG A 213 17.42 -3.27 8.92
CA ARG A 213 17.01 -1.91 8.49
C ARG A 213 17.61 -1.49 7.15
N ARG A 214 18.91 -1.76 6.95
CA ARG A 214 19.61 -1.45 5.69
C ARG A 214 19.01 -2.21 4.52
N ARG A 215 18.79 -3.52 4.68
CA ARG A 215 18.18 -4.37 3.66
C ARG A 215 16.79 -3.88 3.29
N PHE A 216 15.96 -3.55 4.29
CA PHE A 216 14.62 -2.99 4.06
C PHE A 216 14.66 -1.74 3.17
N VAL A 217 15.52 -0.78 3.50
CA VAL A 217 15.66 0.47 2.73
C VAL A 217 16.25 0.22 1.34
N THR A 218 17.27 -0.64 1.20
CA THR A 218 17.88 -0.93 -0.10
C THR A 218 16.91 -1.65 -1.02
N ASP A 219 16.08 -2.55 -0.50
CA ASP A 219 15.10 -3.29 -1.29
C ASP A 219 13.98 -2.36 -1.81
N ILE A 220 13.55 -1.38 -0.99
CA ILE A 220 12.61 -0.32 -1.42
C ILE A 220 13.26 0.58 -2.49
N ALA A 221 14.47 1.05 -2.24
CA ALA A 221 15.20 1.92 -3.17
C ALA A 221 15.45 1.22 -4.51
N ALA A 222 15.76 -0.08 -4.50
CA ALA A 222 15.93 -0.89 -5.70
C ALA A 222 14.62 -1.01 -6.51
N SER A 223 13.48 -1.25 -5.85
CA SER A 223 12.17 -1.29 -6.55
C SER A 223 11.78 0.03 -7.19
N SER A 224 12.24 1.17 -6.64
CA SER A 224 11.90 2.49 -7.18
C SER A 224 12.31 2.66 -8.65
N GLY A 225 13.41 2.02 -9.09
CA GLY A 225 13.87 2.09 -10.47
C GLY A 225 12.88 1.46 -11.46
N SER A 226 12.37 0.27 -11.13
CA SER A 226 11.38 -0.44 -11.94
C SER A 226 10.05 0.34 -12.01
N ILE A 227 9.59 0.85 -10.86
CA ILE A 227 8.34 1.64 -10.77
C ILE A 227 8.45 2.91 -11.61
N VAL A 228 9.54 3.67 -11.47
CA VAL A 228 9.77 4.88 -12.26
C VAL A 228 9.86 4.57 -13.75
N SER A 229 10.52 3.47 -14.12
CA SER A 229 10.57 3.02 -15.52
C SER A 229 9.17 2.71 -16.05
N THR A 230 8.36 1.99 -15.29
CA THR A 230 6.98 1.62 -15.65
C THR A 230 6.11 2.86 -15.86
N ILE A 231 6.16 3.80 -14.91
CA ILE A 231 5.44 5.08 -14.97
C ILE A 231 5.89 5.91 -16.17
N LEU A 232 7.19 5.95 -16.50
CA LEU A 232 7.70 6.80 -17.59
C LEU A 232 7.56 6.18 -18.99
N ALA A 233 7.63 4.86 -19.09
CA ALA A 233 7.70 4.15 -20.38
C ALA A 233 6.40 3.42 -20.78
N PHE A 234 5.44 3.26 -19.86
CA PHE A 234 4.28 2.36 -19.93
C PHE A 234 4.53 1.10 -20.75
N ARG A 235 5.01 0.07 -20.05
CA ARG A 235 4.99 -1.30 -20.53
C ARG A 235 3.96 -2.04 -19.68
N PRO A 236 2.78 -2.36 -20.22
CA PRO A 236 1.93 -3.35 -19.56
C PRO A 236 2.68 -4.68 -19.67
N ASP A 237 3.04 -5.26 -18.53
CA ASP A 237 3.55 -6.63 -18.45
C ASP A 237 2.45 -7.63 -18.85
#